data_AF-A0A133S0W6-F1
#
_entry.id   AF-A0A133S0W6-F1
#
_cell.length_a   1.000
_cell.length_b   1.000
_cell.length_c   1.000
_cell.angle_alpha   90.00
_cell.angle_beta   90.00
_cell.angle_gamma   90.00
#
_symmetry.space_group_name_H-M   'P 1'
#
loop_
_entity.id
_entity.type
_entity.pdbx_description
1 polymer ?
#
loop_
_entity_poly.entity_id
_entity_poly.type
_entity_poly.pdbx_seq_one_letter_code
_entity_poly.pdbx_strand_id
1 'polypeptide(L)'
;DSLFKKDFEENYIIAVQDSWGGEHFNAGMMMVNVHKWKTDNICQNLLELTAEKHQEVYGDQGVLNLLFEHKWKKVSPHYNFMVGLDTVAYLVQKPEWFLNSWDENYKPAIIHYEGKDKPWKKSPKTRYRELWWFYNGLDWETILSQMDRKPTTFSDIATVSLFHTAIFTDTQELEHIEYLVEALPSVHFHILAYTDFGPRIMALESFKNISLYPHH
;
A
#
# COMPACT_ATOMS: atom_id res chain seq x y z
N ASP A 1 -17.13 -6.01 -9.02
CA ASP A 1 -15.94 -6.71 -8.52
C ASP A 1 -16.32 -7.76 -7.48
N SER A 2 -15.75 -8.97 -7.56
CA SER A 2 -16.07 -10.12 -6.70
C SER A 2 -15.23 -10.21 -5.44
N LEU A 3 -14.06 -9.56 -5.39
CA LEU A 3 -13.22 -9.51 -4.19
C LEU A 3 -13.82 -8.56 -3.14
N PHE A 4 -14.08 -7.31 -3.55
CA PHE A 4 -14.62 -6.26 -2.65
C PHE A 4 -16.02 -6.52 -2.10
N LYS A 5 -16.72 -7.53 -2.63
CA LYS A 5 -18.05 -7.96 -2.14
C LYS A 5 -17.98 -9.13 -1.14
N LYS A 6 -16.78 -9.65 -0.85
CA LYS A 6 -16.63 -10.77 0.08
C LYS A 6 -16.89 -10.32 1.51
N ASP A 7 -17.71 -11.12 2.20
CA ASP A 7 -17.91 -10.97 3.64
C ASP A 7 -16.70 -11.54 4.40
N PHE A 8 -16.30 -10.83 5.45
CA PHE A 8 -15.26 -11.23 6.39
C PHE A 8 -15.73 -12.34 7.34
N GLU A 9 -17.04 -12.48 7.54
CA GLU A 9 -17.63 -13.25 8.62
C GLU A 9 -17.01 -12.79 9.96
N GLU A 10 -16.52 -13.71 10.79
CA GLU A 10 -15.85 -13.37 12.05
C GLU A 10 -14.35 -13.07 11.92
N ASN A 11 -13.81 -13.12 10.70
CA ASN A 11 -12.38 -13.00 10.45
C ASN A 11 -11.90 -11.54 10.46
N TYR A 12 -10.63 -11.34 10.84
CA TYR A 12 -10.00 -10.02 10.83
C TYR A 12 -9.52 -9.63 9.45
N ILE A 13 -9.17 -10.62 8.62
CA ILE A 13 -8.63 -10.42 7.28
C ILE A 13 -9.15 -11.47 6.30
N ILE A 14 -9.11 -11.12 5.03
CA ILE A 14 -9.25 -12.06 3.91
C ILE A 14 -7.93 -12.03 3.13
N ALA A 15 -7.31 -13.19 2.93
CA ALA A 15 -6.00 -13.29 2.30
C ALA A 15 -5.87 -14.58 1.47
N VAL A 16 -4.78 -14.70 0.72
CA VAL A 16 -4.43 -15.90 -0.03
C VAL A 16 -3.43 -16.72 0.76
N GLN A 17 -3.62 -18.04 0.79
CA GLN A 17 -2.69 -18.97 1.41
C GLN A 17 -1.32 -18.86 0.76
N ASP A 18 -0.26 -18.85 1.57
CA ASP A 18 1.10 -18.79 1.07
C ASP A 18 1.47 -20.05 0.26
N SER A 19 2.30 -19.89 -0.76
CA SER A 19 2.68 -20.95 -1.69
C SER A 19 3.61 -22.00 -1.07
N TRP A 20 4.25 -21.67 0.06
CA TRP A 20 5.21 -22.52 0.75
C TRP A 20 4.57 -23.58 1.68
N GLY A 21 3.23 -23.62 1.77
CA GLY A 21 2.46 -24.59 2.54
C GLY A 21 2.08 -24.12 3.96
N GLY A 22 1.26 -24.92 4.65
CA GLY A 22 0.76 -24.63 6.01
C GLY A 22 -0.53 -23.79 6.05
N GLU A 23 -1.08 -23.55 7.25
CA GLU A 23 -2.26 -22.68 7.44
C GLU A 23 -1.93 -21.18 7.46
N HIS A 24 -0.82 -20.80 6.80
CA HIS A 24 -0.34 -19.43 6.72
C HIS A 24 -0.82 -18.72 5.45
N PHE A 25 -1.02 -17.41 5.56
CA PHE A 25 -1.32 -16.53 4.43
C PHE A 25 -0.12 -15.67 4.05
N ASN A 26 -0.11 -15.26 2.79
CA ASN A 26 0.82 -14.26 2.28
C ASN A 26 0.29 -12.85 2.58
N ALA A 27 1.11 -12.00 3.18
CA ALA A 27 0.72 -10.64 3.59
C ALA A 27 0.74 -9.62 2.44
N GLY A 28 1.19 -10.00 1.24
CA GLY A 28 1.27 -9.11 0.08
C GLY A 28 -0.09 -8.65 -0.47
N MET A 29 -1.17 -9.35 -0.13
CA MET A 29 -2.54 -8.91 -0.40
C MET A 29 -3.45 -9.33 0.75
N MET A 30 -4.09 -8.34 1.38
CA MET A 30 -5.09 -8.55 2.42
C MET A 30 -6.25 -7.59 2.20
N MET A 31 -7.48 -8.10 2.28
CA MET A 31 -8.59 -7.25 2.68
C MET A 31 -8.63 -7.23 4.21
N VAL A 32 -8.83 -6.04 4.79
CA VAL A 32 -8.76 -5.82 6.23
C VAL A 32 -10.12 -5.39 6.76
N ASN A 33 -10.60 -6.05 7.82
CA ASN A 33 -11.79 -5.62 8.54
C ASN A 33 -11.42 -4.44 9.46
N VAL A 34 -11.41 -3.23 8.90
CA VAL A 34 -10.99 -2.01 9.60
C VAL A 34 -11.81 -1.77 10.87
N HIS A 35 -13.10 -2.13 10.87
CA HIS A 35 -13.94 -1.97 12.07
C HIS A 35 -13.44 -2.86 13.21
N LYS A 36 -13.27 -4.17 12.98
CA LYS A 36 -12.70 -5.08 14.00
C LYS A 36 -11.28 -4.67 14.40
N TRP A 37 -10.45 -4.26 13.45
CA TRP A 37 -9.08 -3.81 13.76
C TRP A 37 -9.04 -2.63 14.74
N LYS A 38 -9.97 -1.69 14.60
CA LYS A 38 -10.12 -0.56 15.51
C LYS A 38 -10.70 -0.99 16.86
N THR A 39 -11.79 -1.75 16.85
CA THR A 39 -12.49 -2.18 18.07
C THR A 39 -11.60 -3.06 18.96
N ASP A 40 -10.82 -3.95 18.35
CA ASP A 40 -10.01 -4.96 19.05
C ASP A 40 -8.53 -4.52 19.22
N ASN A 41 -8.24 -3.23 18.95
CA ASN A 41 -6.92 -2.61 19.08
C ASN A 41 -5.78 -3.38 18.39
N ILE A 42 -6.04 -3.91 17.20
CA ILE A 42 -5.15 -4.82 16.49
C ILE A 42 -3.79 -4.19 16.16
N CYS A 43 -3.75 -2.90 15.85
CA CYS A 43 -2.48 -2.22 15.55
C CYS A 43 -1.52 -2.27 16.74
N GLN A 44 -2.03 -2.00 17.95
CA GLN A 44 -1.23 -2.08 19.17
C GLN A 44 -0.78 -3.52 19.45
N ASN A 45 -1.69 -4.49 19.29
CA ASN A 45 -1.35 -5.91 19.48
C ASN A 45 -0.25 -6.37 18.52
N LEU A 46 -0.26 -5.91 17.26
CA LEU A 46 0.79 -6.19 16.28
C LEU A 46 2.13 -5.56 16.68
N LEU A 47 2.13 -4.33 17.19
CA LEU A 47 3.35 -3.67 17.67
C LEU A 47 3.96 -4.40 18.87
N GLU A 48 3.13 -4.76 19.85
CA GLU A 48 3.55 -5.52 21.03
C GLU A 48 4.09 -6.90 20.66
N LEU A 49 3.35 -7.63 19.82
CA LEU A 49 3.76 -8.95 19.34
C LEU A 49 5.04 -8.87 18.49
N THR A 50 5.22 -7.80 17.72
CA THR A 50 6.47 -7.56 16.99
C THR A 50 7.63 -7.34 17.96
N ALA A 51 7.46 -6.49 18.97
CA ALA A 51 8.50 -6.26 19.98
C ALA A 51 8.95 -7.56 20.64
N GLU A 52 8.01 -8.47 20.93
CA GLU A 52 8.30 -9.77 21.53
C GLU A 52 8.89 -10.79 20.53
N LYS A 53 8.32 -10.90 19.33
CA LYS A 53 8.51 -12.06 18.43
C LYS A 53 9.30 -11.78 17.14
N HIS A 54 9.72 -10.54 16.88
CA HIS A 54 10.36 -10.18 15.60
C HIS A 54 11.62 -10.99 15.24
N GLN A 55 12.31 -11.60 16.20
CA GLN A 55 13.46 -12.49 15.93
C GLN A 55 13.06 -13.94 15.63
N GLU A 56 11.85 -14.35 16.02
CA GLU A 56 11.36 -15.73 15.92
C GLU A 56 10.56 -15.97 14.63
N VAL A 57 10.10 -14.91 13.98
CA VAL A 57 9.18 -15.00 12.84
C VAL A 57 9.67 -14.26 11.60
N TYR A 58 9.05 -14.59 10.47
CA TYR A 58 9.36 -14.00 9.17
C TYR A 58 8.80 -12.57 9.04
N GLY A 59 9.50 -11.61 9.64
CA GLY A 59 9.13 -10.20 9.56
C GLY A 59 7.69 -9.93 10.00
N ASP A 60 7.07 -8.93 9.39
CA ASP A 60 5.67 -8.55 9.64
C ASP A 60 4.67 -9.65 9.23
N GLN A 61 4.91 -10.36 8.11
CA GLN A 61 4.05 -11.47 7.69
C GLN A 61 3.98 -12.57 8.76
N GLY A 62 5.10 -12.87 9.40
CA GLY A 62 5.17 -13.84 10.49
C GLY A 62 4.35 -13.41 11.70
N VAL A 63 4.48 -12.14 12.12
CA VAL A 63 3.69 -11.56 13.22
C VAL A 63 2.20 -11.57 12.89
N LEU A 64 1.83 -11.21 11.67
CA LEU A 64 0.44 -11.24 11.20
C LEU A 64 -0.14 -12.66 11.21
N ASN A 65 0.63 -13.66 10.78
CA ASN A 65 0.21 -15.06 10.81
C ASN A 65 0.07 -15.61 12.24
N LEU A 66 0.94 -15.19 13.17
CA LEU A 66 0.79 -15.53 14.59
C LEU A 66 -0.47 -14.91 15.18
N LEU A 67 -0.71 -13.61 14.96
CA LEU A 67 -1.84 -12.92 15.58
C LEU A 67 -3.19 -13.42 15.05
N PHE A 68 -3.26 -13.72 13.74
CA PHE A 68 -4.48 -14.13 13.06
C PHE A 68 -4.58 -15.62 12.80
N GLU A 69 -3.81 -16.44 13.54
CA GLU A 69 -3.94 -17.90 13.44
C GLU A 69 -5.41 -18.31 13.61
N HIS A 70 -5.93 -19.05 12.61
CA HIS A 70 -7.34 -19.46 12.48
C HIS A 70 -8.40 -18.34 12.46
N LYS A 71 -7.99 -17.07 12.30
CA LYS A 71 -8.88 -15.88 12.29
C LYS A 71 -8.80 -15.09 10.99
N TRP A 72 -8.46 -15.78 9.90
CA TRP A 72 -8.39 -15.25 8.55
C TRP A 72 -9.18 -16.12 7.57
N LYS A 73 -9.76 -15.47 6.56
CA LYS A 73 -10.52 -16.15 5.52
C LYS A 73 -9.68 -16.34 4.26
N LYS A 74 -9.57 -17.59 3.81
CA LYS A 74 -8.86 -17.92 2.57
C LYS A 74 -9.66 -17.54 1.32
N VAL A 75 -8.97 -16.95 0.34
CA VAL A 75 -9.48 -16.74 -1.02
C VAL A 75 -8.60 -17.37 -2.08
N SER A 76 -9.12 -17.43 -3.32
CA SER A 76 -8.42 -18.00 -4.47
C SER A 76 -7.07 -17.30 -4.73
N PRO A 77 -6.03 -18.05 -5.11
CA PRO A 77 -4.76 -17.49 -5.60
C PRO A 77 -4.89 -16.48 -6.74
N HIS A 78 -6.05 -16.43 -7.42
CA HIS A 78 -6.39 -15.40 -8.41
C HIS A 78 -6.21 -13.96 -7.90
N TYR A 79 -6.40 -13.73 -6.60
CA TYR A 79 -6.27 -12.41 -5.98
C TYR A 79 -4.90 -12.13 -5.37
N ASN A 80 -3.96 -13.07 -5.41
CA ASN A 80 -2.56 -12.86 -5.00
C ASN A 80 -1.70 -13.94 -5.65
N PHE A 81 -1.51 -13.83 -6.98
CA PHE A 81 -0.77 -14.83 -7.74
C PHE A 81 0.73 -14.59 -7.57
N MET A 82 1.34 -15.36 -6.67
CA MET A 82 2.74 -15.25 -6.32
C MET A 82 3.63 -15.87 -7.39
N VAL A 83 4.59 -15.10 -7.92
CA VAL A 83 5.58 -15.58 -8.90
C VAL A 83 6.98 -15.77 -8.30
N GLY A 84 7.15 -15.60 -6.99
CA GLY A 84 8.43 -15.79 -6.31
C GLY A 84 9.00 -17.20 -6.43
N LEU A 85 8.10 -18.21 -6.44
CA LEU A 85 8.48 -19.61 -6.66
C LEU A 85 9.15 -19.87 -8.02
N ASP A 86 8.92 -19.02 -9.03
CA ASP A 86 9.56 -19.16 -10.34
C ASP A 86 11.09 -19.07 -10.22
N THR A 87 11.55 -18.19 -9.33
CA THR A 87 12.99 -18.03 -9.05
C THR A 87 13.57 -19.30 -8.44
N VAL A 88 12.81 -19.93 -7.55
CA VAL A 88 13.24 -21.14 -6.84
C VAL A 88 13.29 -22.29 -7.85
N ALA A 89 12.24 -22.47 -8.64
CA ALA A 89 12.17 -23.45 -9.72
C ALA A 89 13.33 -23.30 -10.70
N TYR A 90 13.69 -22.05 -11.05
CA TYR A 90 14.87 -21.76 -11.87
C TYR A 90 16.18 -22.20 -11.19
N LEU A 91 16.38 -21.84 -9.91
CA LEU A 91 17.60 -22.15 -9.16
C LEU A 91 17.80 -23.64 -8.91
N VAL A 92 16.72 -24.38 -8.63
CA VAL A 92 16.77 -25.83 -8.40
C VAL A 92 16.67 -26.65 -9.70
N GLN A 93 16.62 -25.99 -10.86
CA GLN A 93 16.50 -26.60 -12.18
C GLN A 93 15.28 -27.53 -12.30
N LYS A 94 14.14 -27.05 -11.78
CA LYS A 94 12.84 -27.74 -11.77
C LYS A 94 11.79 -27.00 -12.61
N PRO A 95 11.97 -26.92 -13.94
CA PRO A 95 11.01 -26.23 -14.81
C PRO A 95 9.62 -26.88 -14.80
N GLU A 96 9.48 -28.13 -14.37
CA GLU A 96 8.19 -28.80 -14.22
C GLU A 96 7.28 -28.15 -13.17
N TRP A 97 7.83 -27.49 -12.15
CA TRP A 97 7.05 -26.74 -11.16
C TRP A 97 6.32 -25.55 -11.79
N PHE A 98 6.94 -24.96 -12.81
CA PHE A 98 6.32 -23.97 -13.67
C PHE A 98 5.34 -24.62 -14.65
N LEU A 99 5.75 -25.66 -15.39
CA LEU A 99 4.99 -26.17 -16.54
C LEU A 99 3.69 -26.86 -16.12
N ASN A 100 3.72 -27.59 -15.02
CA ASN A 100 2.53 -28.30 -14.51
C ASN A 100 1.49 -27.36 -13.90
N SER A 101 1.88 -26.13 -13.56
CA SER A 101 1.00 -25.09 -13.01
C SER A 101 0.68 -23.98 -14.02
N TRP A 102 1.23 -24.06 -15.23
CA TRP A 102 1.05 -23.04 -16.26
C TRP A 102 -0.23 -23.30 -17.06
N ASP A 103 -1.19 -22.39 -16.89
CA ASP A 103 -2.39 -22.29 -17.72
C ASP A 103 -2.33 -20.94 -18.44
N GLU A 104 -2.17 -20.97 -19.76
CA GLU A 104 -2.12 -19.76 -20.60
C GLU A 104 -3.44 -18.96 -20.60
N ASN A 105 -4.56 -19.61 -20.27
CA ASN A 105 -5.86 -18.97 -20.17
C ASN A 105 -6.12 -18.39 -18.77
N TYR A 106 -5.27 -18.75 -17.79
CA TYR A 106 -5.39 -18.25 -16.45
C TYR A 106 -4.90 -16.80 -16.36
N LYS A 107 -5.84 -15.89 -16.12
CA LYS A 107 -5.58 -14.46 -15.96
C LYS A 107 -5.72 -14.10 -14.49
N PRO A 108 -4.63 -13.99 -13.70
CA PRO A 108 -4.72 -13.54 -12.32
C PRO A 108 -5.20 -12.08 -12.27
N ALA A 109 -6.01 -11.73 -11.28
CA ALA A 109 -6.40 -10.34 -11.05
C ALA A 109 -5.23 -9.53 -10.47
N ILE A 110 -4.40 -10.16 -9.64
CA ILE A 110 -3.25 -9.53 -8.99
C ILE A 110 -2.04 -10.46 -9.13
N ILE A 111 -0.94 -9.93 -9.67
CA ILE A 111 0.35 -10.62 -9.78
C ILE A 111 1.29 -10.06 -8.71
N HIS A 112 1.78 -10.92 -7.84
CA HIS A 112 2.69 -10.56 -6.76
C HIS A 112 4.10 -11.08 -7.02
N TYR A 113 5.01 -10.17 -7.38
CA TYR A 113 6.43 -10.46 -7.57
C TYR A 113 7.17 -10.49 -6.22
N GLU A 114 6.86 -11.49 -5.40
CA GLU A 114 7.51 -11.70 -4.11
C GLU A 114 8.96 -12.20 -4.25
N GLY A 115 9.71 -12.18 -3.17
CA GLY A 115 11.11 -12.62 -3.17
C GLY A 115 12.08 -11.60 -3.77
N LYS A 116 13.32 -12.03 -3.99
CA LYS A 116 14.45 -11.14 -4.33
C LYS A 116 14.53 -10.78 -5.81
N ASP A 117 14.07 -11.65 -6.70
CA ASP A 117 14.13 -11.43 -8.13
C ASP A 117 12.89 -10.67 -8.59
N LYS A 118 13.11 -9.43 -9.03
CA LYS A 118 12.05 -8.48 -9.38
C LYS A 118 12.01 -8.26 -10.89
N PRO A 119 10.84 -8.01 -11.49
CA PRO A 119 10.71 -7.82 -12.94
C PRO A 119 11.44 -6.59 -13.46
N TRP A 120 11.79 -5.62 -12.60
CA TRP A 120 12.61 -4.47 -12.97
C TRP A 120 14.13 -4.72 -12.91
N LYS A 121 14.59 -5.88 -12.42
CA LYS A 121 16.02 -6.23 -12.41
C LYS A 121 16.50 -6.72 -13.78
N LYS A 122 17.81 -6.79 -14.01
CA LYS A 122 18.39 -7.25 -15.28
C LYS A 122 18.11 -8.72 -15.61
N SER A 123 17.94 -9.57 -14.60
CA SER A 123 17.76 -11.01 -14.79
C SER A 123 16.27 -11.38 -14.98
N PRO A 124 15.89 -12.05 -16.07
CA PRO A 124 14.51 -12.52 -16.27
C PRO A 124 14.31 -13.90 -15.62
N LYS A 125 13.88 -13.92 -14.36
CA LYS A 125 13.66 -15.17 -13.60
C LYS A 125 12.22 -15.42 -13.16
N THR A 126 11.30 -14.51 -13.48
CA THR A 126 9.89 -14.58 -13.09
C THR A 126 9.01 -14.46 -14.33
N ARG A 127 7.89 -15.19 -14.34
CA ARG A 127 6.81 -14.99 -15.31
C ARG A 127 6.26 -13.58 -15.26
N TYR A 128 5.52 -13.21 -16.31
CA TYR A 128 4.78 -11.96 -16.42
C TYR A 128 5.66 -10.71 -16.33
N ARG A 129 6.97 -10.82 -16.56
CA ARG A 129 7.89 -9.68 -16.49
C ARG A 129 7.47 -8.58 -17.47
N GLU A 130 7.08 -8.97 -18.68
CA GLU A 130 6.60 -8.10 -19.74
C GLU A 130 5.35 -7.32 -19.35
N LEU A 131 4.43 -7.92 -18.58
CA LEU A 131 3.25 -7.21 -18.06
C LEU A 131 3.64 -6.11 -17.08
N TRP A 132 4.61 -6.36 -16.20
CA TRP A 132 5.12 -5.31 -15.30
C TRP A 132 5.70 -4.12 -16.09
N TRP A 133 6.52 -4.39 -17.11
CA TRP A 133 7.10 -3.32 -17.93
C TRP A 133 6.06 -2.61 -18.80
N PHE A 134 5.03 -3.33 -19.27
CA PHE A 134 3.90 -2.73 -19.97
C PHE A 134 3.21 -1.67 -19.10
N TYR A 135 2.83 -2.00 -17.87
CA TYR A 135 2.19 -1.05 -16.96
C TYR A 135 3.14 0.06 -16.49
N ASN A 136 4.43 -0.25 -16.26
CA ASN A 136 5.42 0.76 -15.91
C ASN A 136 5.64 1.80 -17.03
N GLY A 137 5.56 1.37 -18.29
CA GLY A 137 5.69 2.24 -19.46
C GLY A 137 4.37 2.87 -19.92
N LEU A 138 3.25 2.62 -19.21
CA LEU A 138 1.94 3.11 -19.60
C LEU A 138 1.78 4.57 -19.16
N ASP A 139 1.45 5.44 -20.11
CA ASP A 139 1.23 6.85 -19.81
C ASP A 139 -0.02 7.06 -18.95
N TRP A 140 0.10 7.93 -17.95
CA TRP A 140 -1.03 8.30 -17.06
C TRP A 140 -2.23 8.84 -17.84
N GLU A 141 -2.01 9.54 -18.95
CA GLU A 141 -3.11 10.03 -19.80
C GLU A 141 -3.94 8.87 -20.38
N THR A 142 -3.30 7.78 -20.77
CA THR A 142 -4.00 6.58 -21.27
C THR A 142 -4.90 6.00 -20.17
N ILE A 143 -4.39 5.89 -18.95
CA ILE A 143 -5.17 5.41 -17.79
C ILE A 143 -6.35 6.35 -17.49
N LEU A 144 -6.08 7.66 -17.42
CA LEU A 144 -7.09 8.68 -17.12
C LEU A 144 -8.14 8.81 -18.22
N SER A 145 -7.79 8.52 -19.48
CA SER A 145 -8.75 8.53 -20.58
C SER A 145 -9.82 7.45 -20.45
N GLN A 146 -9.51 6.37 -19.74
CA GLN A 146 -10.44 5.27 -19.46
C GLN A 146 -11.26 5.49 -18.19
N MET A 147 -10.86 6.45 -17.33
CA MET A 147 -11.61 6.81 -16.14
C MET A 147 -12.47 8.05 -16.44
N ASP A 148 -13.79 7.95 -16.25
CA ASP A 148 -14.78 9.02 -16.44
C ASP A 148 -14.66 10.21 -15.45
N ARG A 149 -13.46 10.45 -14.90
CA ARG A 149 -13.19 11.40 -13.81
C ARG A 149 -12.13 12.43 -14.17
N LYS A 150 -12.09 12.89 -15.42
CA LYS A 150 -11.32 14.10 -15.71
C LYS A 150 -11.98 15.26 -14.96
N PRO A 151 -11.23 16.03 -14.14
CA PRO A 151 -11.75 17.26 -13.58
C PRO A 151 -12.23 18.14 -14.74
N THR A 152 -13.50 18.53 -14.74
CA THR A 152 -14.12 19.24 -15.87
C THR A 152 -14.21 20.74 -15.65
N THR A 153 -14.00 21.21 -14.42
CA THR A 153 -14.09 22.63 -14.09
C THR A 153 -12.73 23.21 -13.76
N PHE A 154 -12.52 24.50 -14.08
CA PHE A 154 -11.32 25.24 -13.72
C PHE A 154 -11.06 25.21 -12.21
N SER A 155 -12.11 25.28 -11.39
CA SER A 155 -12.04 25.18 -9.93
C SER A 155 -11.55 23.82 -9.43
N ASP A 156 -11.74 22.74 -10.20
CA ASP A 156 -11.24 21.41 -9.83
C ASP A 156 -9.73 21.25 -10.14
N ILE A 157 -9.21 22.06 -11.08
CA ILE A 157 -7.84 21.97 -11.60
C ILE A 157 -6.93 23.01 -10.94
N ALA A 158 -7.41 24.26 -10.86
CA ALA A 158 -6.69 25.38 -10.28
C ALA A 158 -7.32 25.73 -8.94
N THR A 159 -6.68 25.31 -7.85
CA THR A 159 -7.00 25.82 -6.51
C THR A 159 -6.60 27.28 -6.45
N VAL A 160 -7.55 28.20 -6.67
CA VAL A 160 -7.29 29.63 -6.45
C VAL A 160 -7.46 29.92 -4.97
N SER A 161 -6.34 30.08 -4.27
CA SER A 161 -6.36 30.66 -2.93
C SER A 161 -6.74 32.14 -3.06
N LEU A 162 -7.84 32.54 -2.44
CA LEU A 162 -8.31 33.93 -2.43
C LEU A 162 -7.52 34.79 -1.45
N PHE A 163 -6.94 34.15 -0.43
CA PHE A 163 -6.18 34.79 0.61
C PHE A 163 -4.90 34.01 0.88
N HIS A 164 -3.87 34.71 1.37
CA HIS A 164 -2.59 34.12 1.71
C HIS A 164 -2.21 34.56 3.13
N THR A 165 -1.68 33.63 3.93
CA THR A 165 -1.14 33.87 5.26
C THR A 165 0.33 33.45 5.30
N ALA A 166 1.11 34.07 6.18
CA ALA A 166 2.48 33.68 6.44
C ALA A 166 2.68 33.49 7.94
N ILE A 167 3.21 32.34 8.34
CA ILE A 167 3.49 31.96 9.72
C ILE A 167 4.99 31.65 9.80
N PHE A 168 5.72 32.43 10.59
CA PHE A 168 7.12 32.15 10.91
C PHE A 168 7.19 31.48 12.28
N THR A 169 7.78 30.30 12.36
CA THR A 169 7.78 29.48 13.58
C THR A 169 9.16 28.89 13.87
N ASP A 170 9.48 28.80 15.16
CA ASP A 170 10.59 28.02 15.72
C ASP A 170 10.12 26.75 16.46
N THR A 171 8.81 26.49 16.39
CA THR A 171 8.15 25.36 17.05
C THR A 171 7.27 24.60 16.06
N GLN A 172 7.07 23.30 16.32
CA GLN A 172 6.08 22.49 15.62
C GLN A 172 4.67 22.62 16.21
N GLU A 173 4.54 23.29 17.36
CA GLU A 173 3.26 23.46 18.06
C GLU A 173 2.52 24.69 17.55
N LEU A 174 2.01 24.62 16.32
CA LEU A 174 1.07 25.61 15.80
C LEU A 174 -0.33 25.29 16.30
N GLU A 175 -0.90 26.20 17.08
CA GLU A 175 -2.21 26.03 17.70
C GLU A 175 -3.31 25.97 16.61
N HIS A 176 -4.10 24.89 16.63
CA HIS A 176 -5.23 24.65 15.72
C HIS A 176 -4.91 24.69 14.22
N ILE A 177 -3.66 24.53 13.79
CA ILE A 177 -3.30 24.66 12.38
C ILE A 177 -4.04 23.66 11.49
N GLU A 178 -4.19 22.40 11.91
CA GLU A 178 -4.90 21.37 11.16
C GLU A 178 -6.37 21.76 10.92
N TYR A 179 -7.04 22.27 11.97
CA TYR A 179 -8.42 22.75 11.89
C TYR A 179 -8.54 23.95 10.95
N LEU A 180 -7.63 24.93 11.03
CA LEU A 180 -7.68 26.14 10.20
C LEU A 180 -7.50 25.81 8.72
N VAL A 181 -6.58 24.89 8.40
CA VAL A 181 -6.29 24.47 7.03
C VAL A 181 -7.49 23.78 6.39
N GLU A 182 -8.20 22.95 7.16
CA GLU A 182 -9.46 22.31 6.73
C GLU A 182 -10.62 23.30 6.60
N ALA A 183 -10.78 24.20 7.58
CA ALA A 183 -11.91 25.14 7.63
C ALA A 183 -11.79 26.27 6.60
N LEU A 184 -10.58 26.57 6.13
CA LEU A 184 -10.28 27.71 5.25
C LEU A 184 -9.62 27.26 3.93
N PRO A 185 -10.33 26.50 3.07
CA PRO A 185 -9.76 25.99 1.81
C PRO A 185 -9.42 27.10 0.80
N SER A 186 -9.97 28.31 0.98
CA SER A 186 -9.66 29.49 0.17
C SER A 186 -8.45 30.28 0.66
N VAL A 187 -7.84 29.90 1.79
CA VAL A 187 -6.66 30.53 2.36
C VAL A 187 -5.46 29.62 2.14
N HIS A 188 -4.40 30.15 1.51
CA HIS A 188 -3.10 29.47 1.45
C HIS A 188 -2.26 29.82 2.67
N PHE A 189 -1.74 28.81 3.35
CA PHE A 189 -0.87 28.97 4.51
C PHE A 189 0.59 28.72 4.13
N HIS A 190 1.40 29.77 4.20
CA HIS A 190 2.84 29.67 4.04
C HIS A 190 3.47 29.53 5.44
N ILE A 191 4.10 28.39 5.74
CA ILE A 191 4.76 28.14 7.03
C ILE A 191 6.26 28.13 6.82
N LEU A 192 6.97 29.00 7.53
CA LEU A 192 8.39 29.27 7.39
C LEU A 192 9.11 28.95 8.70
N ALA A 193 10.31 28.36 8.61
CA ALA A 193 11.22 28.19 9.73
C ALA A 193 12.68 28.38 9.29
N TYR A 194 13.52 28.79 10.23
CA TYR A 194 14.98 28.88 10.03
C TYR A 194 15.71 27.56 10.30
N THR A 195 14.96 26.48 10.60
CA THR A 195 15.47 25.12 10.80
C THR A 195 14.61 24.12 10.03
N ASP A 196 14.95 22.84 10.13
CA ASP A 196 14.05 21.76 9.73
C ASP A 196 12.73 21.80 10.50
N PHE A 197 11.66 21.33 9.86
CA PHE A 197 10.36 21.16 10.48
C PHE A 197 10.26 19.84 11.24
N GLY A 198 9.55 19.87 12.37
CA GLY A 198 9.16 18.66 13.09
C GLY A 198 8.07 17.84 12.34
N PRO A 199 7.87 16.57 12.70
CA PRO A 199 6.95 15.66 12.01
C PRO A 199 5.50 16.18 11.91
N ARG A 200 5.04 16.94 12.92
CA ARG A 200 3.69 17.50 12.93
C ARG A 200 3.48 18.51 11.80
N ILE A 201 4.45 19.39 11.56
CA ILE A 201 4.38 20.39 10.48
C ILE A 201 4.58 19.72 9.12
N MET A 202 5.51 18.76 9.01
CA MET A 202 5.70 17.98 7.78
C MET A 202 4.43 17.24 7.34
N ALA A 203 3.61 16.76 8.28
CA ALA A 203 2.33 16.12 7.96
C ALA A 203 1.34 17.06 7.24
N LEU A 204 1.49 18.37 7.38
CA LEU A 204 0.62 19.36 6.74
C LEU A 204 0.83 19.45 5.22
N GLU A 205 1.92 18.92 4.66
CA GLU A 205 2.13 18.87 3.20
C GLU A 205 1.03 18.09 2.45
N SER A 206 0.27 17.26 3.16
CA SER A 206 -0.88 16.54 2.60
C SER A 206 -2.04 17.46 2.21
N PHE A 207 -2.10 18.70 2.72
CA PHE A 207 -3.13 19.68 2.40
C PHE A 207 -2.76 20.52 1.17
N LYS A 208 -3.71 20.71 0.25
CA LYS A 208 -3.49 21.45 -1.01
C LYS A 208 -3.24 22.96 -0.83
N ASN A 209 -3.59 23.51 0.34
CA ASN A 209 -3.50 24.93 0.67
C ASN A 209 -2.38 25.21 1.69
N ILE A 210 -1.35 24.36 1.75
CA ILE A 210 -0.14 24.53 2.58
C ILE A 210 1.09 24.59 1.67
N SER A 211 2.02 25.49 2.01
CA SER A 211 3.41 25.44 1.53
C SER A 211 4.36 25.56 2.72
N LEU A 212 5.32 24.64 2.81
CA LEU A 212 6.34 24.62 3.84
C LEU A 212 7.67 25.15 3.28
N TYR A 213 8.34 26.00 4.05
CA TYR A 213 9.63 26.59 3.70
C TYR A 213 10.64 26.38 4.85
N PRO A 214 11.29 25.20 4.91
CA PRO A 214 12.39 24.97 5.85
C PRO A 214 13.67 25.63 5.33
N HIS A 215 14.54 26.10 6.23
CA HIS A 215 15.86 26.68 5.92
C HIS A 215 15.83 27.80 4.87
N HIS A 216 15.39 28.99 5.28
CA HIS A 216 15.65 30.22 4.53
C HIS A 216 17.04 30.80 4.78
#